data_AF-A0A0F6U423-F1
#
_entry.id   AF-A0A0F6U423-F1
#
_cell.length_a   1.000
_cell.length_b   1.000
_cell.length_c   1.000
_cell.angle_alpha   90.00
_cell.angle_beta   90.00
_cell.angle_gamma   90.00
#
_symmetry.space_group_name_H-M   'P 1'
#
loop_
_entity.id
_entity.type
_entity.pdbx_description
1 polymer ?
#
loop_
_entity_poly.entity_id
_entity_poly.type
_entity_poly.pdbx_seq_one_letter_code
_entity_poly.pdbx_strand_id
1 'polypeptide(L)' 'MLKHYDVTIQGDRIQWLGEKPKAQNIRAIIIIEEEPSLSTQVKRTTPAHLIGKGKTLGDIVSPIVDQEDWECLK' A
#
# COMPACT_ATOMS: atom_id res chain seq x y z
N MET A 1 -26.99 -13.52 -10.24
CA MET A 1 -27.17 -13.92 -8.82
C MET A 1 -25.86 -14.46 -8.32
N LEU A 2 -25.17 -13.73 -7.43
CA LEU A 2 -23.86 -14.12 -6.90
C LEU A 2 -24.08 -15.06 -5.71
N LYS A 3 -23.40 -16.22 -5.69
CA LYS A 3 -23.38 -17.14 -4.55
C LYS A 3 -22.02 -17.04 -3.88
N HIS A 4 -22.04 -16.91 -2.56
CA HIS A 4 -20.85 -16.91 -1.73
C HIS A 4 -20.61 -18.33 -1.21
N TYR A 5 -19.36 -18.74 -1.13
CA TYR A 5 -18.97 -20.06 -0.65
C TYR A 5 -17.81 -19.91 0.32
N ASP A 6 -17.96 -20.51 1.49
CA ASP A 6 -16.93 -20.48 2.52
C ASP A 6 -16.02 -21.69 2.41
N VAL A 7 -14.72 -21.43 2.47
CA VAL A 7 -13.67 -22.45 2.39
C VAL A 7 -12.63 -22.20 3.46
N THR A 8 -12.01 -23.28 3.93
CA THR A 8 -10.77 -23.24 4.69
C THR A 8 -9.62 -23.67 3.80
N ILE A 9 -8.51 -22.93 3.84
CA ILE A 9 -7.28 -23.26 3.14
C ILE A 9 -6.27 -23.74 4.19
N GLN A 10 -5.90 -25.03 4.13
CA GLN A 10 -4.88 -25.62 5.00
C GLN A 10 -3.68 -26.03 4.14
N GLY A 11 -2.61 -25.23 4.17
CA GLY A 11 -1.50 -25.34 3.22
C GLY A 11 -2.02 -25.22 1.79
N ASP A 12 -1.83 -26.26 0.99
CA ASP A 12 -2.21 -26.27 -0.43
C ASP A 12 -3.61 -26.85 -0.68
N ARG A 13 -4.34 -27.21 0.39
CA ARG A 13 -5.64 -27.91 0.30
C ARG A 13 -6.79 -26.97 0.62
N ILE A 14 -7.78 -26.94 -0.26
CA ILE A 14 -9.05 -26.22 -0.08
C ILE A 14 -10.11 -27.19 0.45
N GLN A 15 -10.71 -26.87 1.59
CA GLN A 15 -11.85 -27.59 2.17
C GLN A 15 -13.10 -26.71 2.20
N TRP A 16 -14.23 -27.22 1.71
CA TRP A 16 -15.51 -26.50 1.75
C TRP A 16 -16.12 -26.59 3.14
N LEU A 17 -16.51 -25.46 3.71
CA LEU A 17 -17.18 -25.40 5.02
C LEU A 17 -18.70 -25.65 4.93
N GLY A 18 -19.25 -25.64 3.72
CA GLY A 18 -20.67 -25.82 3.45
C GLY A 18 -20.95 -26.52 2.13
N GLU A 19 -22.10 -26.20 1.51
CA GLU A 19 -22.52 -26.85 0.27
C GLU A 19 -21.53 -26.56 -0.87
N LYS A 20 -20.94 -27.63 -1.41
CA LYS A 20 -20.01 -27.53 -2.54
C LYS A 20 -20.75 -27.02 -3.78
N PRO A 21 -20.18 -26.06 -4.54
CA PRO A 21 -20.75 -25.66 -5.81
C PRO A 21 -20.88 -26.87 -6.74
N LYS A 22 -22.06 -27.01 -7.38
CA LYS A 22 -22.36 -28.05 -8.37
C LYS A 22 -21.68 -27.81 -9.73
N ALA A 23 -20.82 -26.78 -9.82
CA ALA A 23 -20.11 -26.43 -11.03
C ALA A 23 -18.94 -27.39 -11.27
N GLN A 24 -18.76 -27.79 -12.53
CA GLN A 24 -17.69 -28.70 -12.93
C GLN A 24 -16.31 -28.00 -12.93
N ASN A 25 -16.29 -26.71 -13.26
CA ASN A 25 -15.12 -25.85 -13.26
C ASN A 25 -15.38 -24.61 -12.42
N ILE A 26 -14.42 -24.22 -11.58
CA ILE A 26 -14.52 -23.07 -10.67
C ILE A 26 -13.29 -22.19 -10.90
N ARG A 27 -13.50 -20.89 -11.10
CA ARG A 27 -12.44 -19.88 -11.06
C ARG A 27 -12.67 -19.01 -9.82
N ALA A 28 -11.67 -18.90 -8.97
CA ALA A 28 -11.70 -18.07 -7.78
C ALA A 28 -10.50 -17.12 -7.79
N ILE A 29 -10.70 -15.91 -7.27
CA ILE A 29 -9.65 -14.93 -7.01
C ILE A 29 -9.52 -14.85 -5.49
N ILE A 30 -8.33 -15.11 -4.96
CA ILE A 30 -8.01 -14.98 -3.54
C ILE A 30 -7.17 -13.73 -3.42
N ILE A 31 -7.61 -12.80 -2.58
CA ILE A 31 -6.86 -11.59 -2.24
C ILE A 31 -6.40 -11.79 -0.80
N ILE A 32 -5.09 -11.82 -0.60
CA ILE A 32 -4.48 -11.91 0.72
C ILE A 32 -3.86 -10.54 0.99
N GLU A 33 -4.36 -9.84 2.00
CA GLU A 33 -3.69 -8.66 2.52
C GLU A 33 -2.65 -9.13 3.53
N GLU A 34 -1.41 -9.21 3.07
CA GLU A 34 -0.29 -9.43 3.99
C GLU A 34 0.04 -8.09 4.63
N GLU A 35 -0.09 -8.00 5.96
CA GLU A 35 0.53 -6.89 6.67
C GLU A 35 2.02 -6.91 6.32
N PRO A 36 2.60 -5.81 5.82
CA PRO A 36 4.02 -5.75 5.65
C PRO A 36 4.60 -6.04 7.04
N SER A 37 5.32 -7.16 7.17
CA SER A 37 6.31 -7.30 8.23
C SER A 37 7.09 -5.98 8.28
N LEU A 38 7.57 -5.56 9.45
CA LEU A 38 8.46 -4.40 9.59
C LEU A 38 9.81 -4.65 8.89
N SER A 39 9.80 -5.13 7.65
CA SER A 39 10.82 -5.07 6.64
C SER A 39 11.22 -3.61 6.53
N THR A 40 12.33 -3.29 7.19
CA THR A 40 13.48 -2.59 6.59
C THR A 40 13.12 -1.52 5.57
N GLN A 41 12.11 -0.70 5.85
CA GLN A 41 11.83 0.47 5.05
C GLN A 41 13.00 1.39 5.37
N VAL A 42 14.01 1.35 4.50
CA VAL A 42 15.19 2.20 4.57
C VAL A 42 14.64 3.62 4.60
N LYS A 43 14.59 4.22 5.79
CA LYS A 43 14.25 5.62 5.93
C LYS A 43 15.14 6.36 4.95
N ARG A 44 14.57 7.26 4.15
CA ARG A 44 15.36 8.10 3.23
C ARG A 44 16.47 8.76 4.05
N THR A 45 17.71 8.37 3.78
CA THR A 45 18.89 8.95 4.41
C THR A 45 19.50 9.96 3.46
N THR A 46 20.12 10.97 4.03
CA THR A 46 20.89 11.94 3.26
C THR A 46 22.02 11.22 2.53
N PRO A 47 22.20 11.43 1.22
CA PRO A 47 23.35 10.90 0.48
C PRO A 47 24.66 11.27 1.18
N ALA A 48 25.61 10.33 1.27
CA ALA A 48 26.83 10.49 2.07
C ALA A 48 27.63 11.77 1.74
N HIS A 49 27.65 12.17 0.48
CA HIS A 49 28.35 13.37 0.01
C HIS A 49 27.69 14.70 0.42
N LEU A 50 26.47 14.68 0.98
CA LEU A 50 25.72 15.84 1.46
C LEU A 50 25.67 15.93 3.00
N ILE A 51 26.17 14.92 3.71
CA ILE A 51 26.24 14.94 5.18
C ILE A 51 27.09 16.14 5.63
N GLY A 52 26.52 16.98 6.50
CA GLY A 52 27.19 18.17 7.05
C GLY A 52 27.31 19.35 6.08
N LYS A 53 26.81 19.24 4.84
CA LYS A 53 26.85 20.34 3.84
C LYS A 53 25.56 21.16 3.77
N GLY A 54 24.44 20.58 4.21
CA GLY A 54 23.16 21.29 4.30
C GLY A 54 23.08 22.11 5.59
N LYS A 55 22.45 23.28 5.52
CA LYS A 55 22.10 24.10 6.67
C LYS A 55 20.61 24.42 6.61
N THR A 56 19.90 24.20 7.71
CA THR A 56 18.53 24.70 7.87
C THR A 56 18.58 26.20 8.07
N LEU A 57 17.94 26.97 7.18
CA LEU A 57 17.90 28.44 7.28
C LEU A 57 16.81 28.95 8.24
N GLY A 58 15.81 28.13 8.52
CA GLY A 58 14.69 28.44 9.40
C GLY A 58 13.44 27.68 8.97
N ASP A 59 12.35 27.86 9.69
CA ASP A 59 11.05 27.32 9.30
C ASP A 59 10.42 28.20 8.21
N ILE A 60 9.78 27.56 7.22
CA ILE A 60 8.98 28.26 6.22
C ILE A 60 7.61 28.55 6.84
N VAL A 61 7.40 29.79 7.28
CA VAL A 61 6.12 30.24 7.87
C VAL A 61 5.12 30.77 6.83
N SER A 62 5.60 31.07 5.62
CA SER A 62 4.80 31.47 4.47
C SER A 62 5.52 31.09 3.16
N PRO A 63 4.79 30.93 2.05
CA PRO A 63 5.40 30.77 0.74
C PRO A 63 6.37 31.90 0.40
N ILE A 64 7.41 31.60 -0.39
CA ILE A 64 8.34 32.61 -0.91
C ILE A 64 7.78 33.39 -2.10
N VAL A 65 6.74 32.85 -2.74
CA VAL A 65 6.04 33.47 -3.87
C VAL A 65 4.64 33.87 -3.46
N ASP A 66 4.20 35.02 -3.97
CA ASP A 66 2.88 35.58 -3.70
C ASP A 66 1.79 34.68 -4.28
N GLN A 67 0.57 34.76 -3.73
CA GLN A 67 -0.52 33.83 -4.06
C GLN A 67 -0.96 33.93 -5.53
N GLU A 68 -0.83 35.11 -6.14
CA GLU A 68 -1.18 35.39 -7.52
C GLU A 68 -0.31 34.59 -8.51
N ASP A 69 0.88 34.20 -8.09
CA ASP A 69 1.84 33.44 -8.89
C ASP A 69 1.68 31.91 -8.75
N TRP A 70 0.67 31.45 -7.99
CA TRP A 70 0.42 30.02 -7.81
C TRP A 70 -0.38 29.45 -8.97
N GLU A 71 0.28 28.68 -9.84
CA GLU A 71 -0.38 27.98 -10.96
C GLU A 71 -1.50 27.02 -10.53
N CYS A 72 -1.44 26.47 -9.31
CA CYS A 72 -2.46 25.55 -8.80
C CYS A 72 -3.73 26.24 -8.27
N LEU A 73 -3.76 27.58 -8.21
CA LEU A 73 -4.92 28.37 -7.80
C LEU A 73 -5.62 29.05 -8.98
N LYS A 74 -5.15 28.83 -10.22
CA LYS A 74 -5.77 29.26 -11.47
C LYS A 74 -6.80 28.22 -11.95
#